data_AF-A0A0R1M2C8-F1
#
_entry.id   AF-A0A0R1M2C8-F1
#
_cell.length_a   1.000
_cell.length_b   1.000
_cell.length_c   1.000
_cell.angle_alpha   90.00
_cell.angle_beta   90.00
_cell.angle_gamma   90.00
#
_symmetry.space_group_name_H-M   'P 1'
#
loop_
_entity.id
_entity.type
_entity.pdbx_description
1 polymer ?
#
loop_
_entity_poly.entity_id
_entity_poly.type
_entity_poly.pdbx_seq_one_letter_code
_entity_poly.pdbx_strand_id
1 'polypeptide(L)'
;MISAIIEDLKMQNLIDLHLHLDGSLPVLSVKKILAKEGKTMSDQELKERLSVGEDCQNLAEYLDKFNFPLELMQSAENLHLLTCDLLKDLRSQGLVYAEIRFAPQQHTKTLTQAEAVQAVIAGLEDFYAW
;
A
#
# COMPACT_ATOMS: atom_id res chain seq x y z
N MET A 1 -5.10 28.73 13.75
CA MET A 1 -4.07 28.18 14.66
C MET A 1 -3.86 26.68 14.40
N ILE A 2 -4.90 25.84 14.43
CA ILE A 2 -4.82 24.41 14.05
C ILE A 2 -4.47 24.23 12.55
N SER A 3 -5.05 25.04 11.66
CA SER A 3 -4.75 25.00 10.21
C SER A 3 -3.29 25.29 9.89
N ALA A 4 -2.66 26.23 10.59
CA ALA A 4 -1.26 26.58 10.42
C ALA A 4 -0.31 25.47 10.90
N ILE A 5 -0.66 24.75 11.98
CA ILE A 5 0.11 23.58 12.45
C ILE A 5 0.04 22.44 11.42
N ILE A 6 -1.12 22.23 10.79
CA ILE A 6 -1.29 21.22 9.73
C ILE A 6 -0.53 21.62 8.45
N GLU A 7 -0.48 22.90 8.11
CA GLU A 7 0.32 23.43 6.99
C GLU A 7 1.84 23.30 7.25
N ASP A 8 2.31 23.58 8.47
CA ASP A 8 3.71 23.39 8.87
C ASP A 8 4.15 21.91 8.84
N LEU A 9 3.23 20.97 9.12
CA LEU A 9 3.50 19.53 8.99
C LEU A 9 3.58 19.08 7.52
N LYS A 10 2.83 19.70 6.60
CA LYS A 10 2.90 19.42 5.15
C LYS A 10 4.19 19.90 4.47
N MET A 11 4.95 20.76 5.15
CA MET A 11 6.23 21.32 4.67
C MET A 11 7.46 20.49 5.10
N GLN A 12 7.27 19.28 5.63
CA GLN A 12 8.37 18.45 6.10
C GLN A 12 8.91 17.57 4.99
N ASN A 13 10.23 17.60 4.76
CA ASN A 13 10.95 16.65 3.92
C ASN A 13 11.08 15.32 4.68
N LEU A 14 10.01 14.53 4.70
CA LEU A 14 9.95 13.29 5.46
C LEU A 14 10.69 12.15 4.76
N ILE A 15 11.22 11.23 5.55
CA ILE A 15 11.97 10.06 5.10
C ILE A 15 11.39 8.83 5.80
N ASP A 16 11.04 7.79 5.05
CA ASP A 16 10.64 6.49 5.58
C ASP A 16 11.59 5.39 5.07
N LEU A 17 12.32 4.74 5.98
CA LEU A 17 13.29 3.71 5.64
C LEU A 17 12.73 2.29 5.82
N HIS A 18 11.50 2.15 6.32
CA HIS A 18 10.90 0.87 6.66
C HIS A 18 9.42 0.88 6.32
N LEU A 19 9.14 0.84 5.02
CA LEU A 19 7.78 0.76 4.52
C LEU A 19 7.53 -0.59 3.87
N HIS A 20 6.49 -1.31 4.31
CA HIS A 20 6.05 -2.54 3.67
C HIS A 20 4.97 -2.22 2.65
N LEU A 21 5.18 -2.55 1.37
CA LEU A 21 4.16 -2.40 0.33
C LEU A 21 2.90 -3.17 0.73
N ASP A 22 3.05 -4.43 1.17
CA ASP A 22 1.97 -5.35 1.55
C ASP A 22 1.14 -4.87 2.76
N GLY A 23 1.66 -3.89 3.51
CA GLY A 23 0.99 -3.29 4.67
C GLY A 23 0.52 -1.85 4.44
N SER A 24 0.74 -1.30 3.24
CA SER A 24 0.57 0.15 2.96
C SER A 24 -0.34 0.41 1.76
N LEU A 25 -1.31 -0.46 1.49
CA LEU A 25 -2.16 -0.36 0.29
C LEU A 25 -3.05 0.89 0.36
N PRO A 26 -3.06 1.75 -0.67
CA PRO A 26 -4.00 2.86 -0.75
C PRO A 26 -5.44 2.35 -0.76
N VAL A 27 -6.28 2.81 0.17
CA VAL A 27 -7.67 2.34 0.33
C VAL A 27 -8.51 2.55 -0.94
N LEU A 28 -8.29 3.66 -1.65
CA LEU A 28 -8.98 3.91 -2.91
C LEU A 28 -8.60 2.90 -3.99
N SER A 29 -7.35 2.46 -4.03
CA SER A 29 -6.85 1.47 -4.99
C SER A 29 -7.35 0.07 -4.64
N VAL A 30 -7.45 -0.27 -3.35
CA VAL A 30 -8.15 -1.48 -2.89
C VAL A 30 -9.60 -1.51 -3.39
N LYS A 31 -10.33 -0.40 -3.25
CA LYS A 31 -11.71 -0.30 -3.77
C LYS A 31 -11.78 -0.46 -5.30
N LYS A 32 -10.83 0.11 -6.05
CA LYS A 32 -10.74 -0.07 -7.51
C LYS A 32 -10.55 -1.55 -7.87
N ILE A 33 -9.68 -2.27 -7.16
CA ILE A 33 -9.43 -3.70 -7.37
C ILE A 33 -10.69 -4.52 -7.08
N LEU A 34 -11.32 -4.31 -5.92
CA LEU A 34 -12.55 -5.01 -5.54
C LEU A 34 -13.67 -4.79 -6.57
N ALA A 35 -13.83 -3.56 -7.05
CA ALA A 35 -14.85 -3.23 -8.06
C ALA A 35 -14.63 -3.98 -9.39
N LYS A 36 -13.37 -4.16 -9.82
CA LYS A 36 -13.02 -4.97 -11.00
C LYS A 36 -13.40 -6.45 -10.83
N GLU A 37 -13.36 -6.94 -9.59
CA GLU A 37 -13.79 -8.30 -9.23
C GLU A 37 -15.29 -8.42 -8.98
N GLY A 38 -16.07 -7.35 -9.19
CA GLY A 38 -17.51 -7.33 -8.89
C GLY A 38 -17.82 -7.36 -7.38
N LYS A 39 -16.85 -7.01 -6.53
CA LYS A 39 -16.98 -6.93 -5.08
C LYS A 39 -17.04 -5.48 -4.62
N THR A 40 -17.69 -5.26 -3.48
CA THR A 40 -17.72 -3.96 -2.80
C THR A 40 -17.56 -4.19 -1.30
N MET A 41 -16.81 -3.31 -0.65
CA MET A 41 -16.69 -3.26 0.80
C MET A 41 -16.86 -1.81 1.26
N SER A 42 -17.54 -1.62 2.38
CA SER A 42 -17.62 -0.35 3.09
C SER A 42 -16.27 0.05 3.67
N ASP A 43 -16.11 1.33 4.03
CA ASP A 43 -14.90 1.81 4.69
C ASP A 43 -14.64 1.12 6.03
N GLN A 44 -15.71 0.76 6.74
CA GLN A 44 -15.60 0.03 7.99
C GLN A 44 -15.06 -1.38 7.79
N GLU A 45 -15.58 -2.12 6.80
CA GLU A 45 -15.08 -3.46 6.47
C GLU A 45 -13.62 -3.42 6.01
N LEU A 46 -13.24 -2.42 5.20
CA LEU A 46 -11.86 -2.24 4.76
C LEU A 46 -10.93 -1.94 5.93
N LYS A 47 -11.34 -1.06 6.85
CA LYS A 47 -10.57 -0.75 8.06
C LYS A 47 -10.34 -2.00 8.91
N GLU A 48 -11.37 -2.81 9.10
CA GLU A 48 -11.27 -4.05 9.86
C GLU A 48 -10.35 -5.09 9.20
N ARG A 49 -10.29 -5.11 7.87
CA ARG A 49 -9.44 -6.04 7.10
C ARG A 49 -8.00 -5.59 6.97
N LEU A 50 -7.76 -4.28 6.88
CA LEU A 50 -6.45 -3.69 6.58
C LEU A 50 -5.71 -3.15 7.81
N SER A 51 -6.37 -3.08 8.97
CA SER A 51 -5.77 -2.53 10.18
C SER A 51 -6.13 -3.33 11.42
N VAL A 52 -5.25 -3.29 12.40
CA VAL A 52 -5.52 -3.80 13.75
C VAL A 52 -6.31 -2.80 14.58
N GLY A 53 -7.03 -3.29 15.59
CA GLY A 53 -7.64 -2.47 16.62
C GLY A 53 -6.62 -1.96 17.64
N GLU A 54 -7.06 -1.07 18.53
CA GLU A 54 -6.24 -0.58 19.65
C GLU A 54 -5.91 -1.69 20.67
N ASP A 55 -6.68 -2.77 20.64
CA ASP A 55 -6.56 -3.95 21.49
C ASP A 55 -5.66 -5.05 20.91
N CYS A 56 -4.90 -4.78 19.85
CA CYS A 56 -3.95 -5.73 19.26
C CYS A 56 -2.93 -6.23 20.31
N GLN A 57 -2.97 -7.52 20.62
CA GLN A 57 -2.21 -8.06 21.76
C GLN A 57 -0.80 -8.50 21.41
N ASN A 58 -0.56 -8.91 20.15
CA ASN A 58 0.72 -9.50 19.76
C ASN A 58 0.97 -9.40 18.25
N LEU A 59 2.21 -9.74 17.86
CA LEU A 59 2.65 -9.69 16.47
C LEU A 59 1.88 -10.67 15.57
N ALA A 60 1.45 -11.83 16.06
CA ALA A 60 0.74 -12.79 15.23
C ALA A 60 -0.61 -12.22 14.76
N GLU A 61 -1.35 -11.58 15.68
CA GLU A 61 -2.59 -10.87 15.37
C GLU A 61 -2.38 -9.72 14.37
N TYR A 62 -1.26 -9.00 14.49
CA TYR A 62 -0.89 -7.97 13.53
C TYR A 62 -0.63 -8.55 12.12
N LEU A 63 0.10 -9.65 12.06
CA LEU A 63 0.43 -10.31 10.79
C LEU A 63 -0.79 -10.91 10.09
N ASP A 64 -1.87 -11.25 10.81
CA ASP A 64 -3.12 -11.73 10.20
C ASP A 64 -3.75 -10.70 9.25
N LYS A 65 -3.48 -9.40 9.45
CA LYS A 65 -3.96 -8.34 8.55
C LYS A 65 -3.27 -8.32 7.19
N PHE A 66 -2.14 -9.00 7.02
CA PHE A 66 -1.45 -9.10 5.73
C PHE A 66 -2.16 -10.08 4.78
N ASN A 67 -2.99 -10.99 5.27
CA ASN A 67 -3.67 -11.98 4.42
C ASN A 67 -4.51 -11.32 3.31
N PHE A 68 -5.26 -10.27 3.66
CA PHE A 68 -6.14 -9.59 2.70
C PHE A 68 -5.36 -8.78 1.65
N PRO A 69 -4.39 -7.92 2.01
CA PRO A 69 -3.45 -7.32 1.06
C PRO A 69 -2.79 -8.33 0.12
N LEU A 70 -2.27 -9.44 0.67
CA LEU A 70 -1.60 -10.47 -0.12
C LEU A 70 -2.55 -11.08 -1.16
N GLU A 71 -3.84 -11.25 -0.87
CA GLU A 71 -4.82 -11.71 -1.84
C GLU A 71 -5.01 -10.73 -3.01
N LEU A 72 -5.03 -9.43 -2.72
CA LEU A 72 -5.21 -8.38 -3.74
C LEU A 72 -3.97 -8.21 -4.63
N MET A 73 -2.79 -8.57 -4.13
CA MET A 73 -1.50 -8.34 -4.79
C MET A 73 -1.01 -9.53 -5.63
N GLN A 74 -1.93 -10.30 -6.23
CA GLN A 74 -1.59 -11.54 -6.95
C GLN A 74 -1.49 -11.38 -8.48
N SER A 75 -1.68 -10.17 -9.00
CA SER A 75 -1.52 -9.86 -10.42
C SER A 75 -0.50 -8.72 -10.62
N ALA A 76 0.18 -8.74 -11.77
CA ALA A 76 1.13 -7.69 -12.13
C ALA A 76 0.44 -6.31 -12.21
N GLU A 77 -0.79 -6.26 -12.73
CA GLU A 77 -1.59 -5.04 -12.79
C GLU A 77 -1.87 -4.46 -11.40
N ASN A 78 -2.20 -5.30 -10.42
CA ASN A 78 -2.50 -4.81 -9.07
C ASN A 78 -1.24 -4.35 -8.35
N LEU A 79 -0.12 -5.09 -8.47
CA LEU A 79 1.18 -4.68 -7.91
C LEU A 79 1.63 -3.33 -8.48
N HIS A 80 1.51 -3.15 -9.79
CA HIS A 80 1.80 -1.90 -10.49
C HIS A 80 0.93 -0.75 -9.95
N LEU A 81 -0.40 -0.92 -9.97
CA LEU A 81 -1.36 0.08 -9.52
C LEU A 81 -1.12 0.50 -8.07
N LEU A 82 -0.97 -0.47 -7.18
CA LEU A 82 -0.78 -0.24 -5.74
C LEU A 82 0.54 0.47 -5.46
N THR A 83 1.62 0.11 -6.16
CA THR A 83 2.91 0.78 -6.01
C THR A 83 2.85 2.24 -6.45
N CYS A 84 2.29 2.49 -7.65
CA CYS A 84 2.19 3.84 -8.19
C CYS A 84 1.33 4.75 -7.30
N ASP A 85 0.15 4.26 -6.88
CA ASP A 85 -0.76 5.05 -6.05
C ASP A 85 -0.19 5.25 -4.62
N LEU A 86 0.53 4.27 -4.06
CA LEU A 86 1.22 4.44 -2.77
C LEU A 86 2.25 5.57 -2.84
N LEU A 87 3.10 5.60 -3.87
CA LEU A 87 4.11 6.65 -4.02
C LEU A 87 3.50 8.05 -4.13
N LYS A 88 2.35 8.18 -4.81
CA LYS A 88 1.58 9.44 -4.87
C LYS A 88 1.06 9.84 -3.49
N ASP A 89 0.52 8.88 -2.73
CA ASP A 89 0.04 9.11 -1.38
C ASP A 89 1.19 9.55 -0.45
N LEU A 90 2.34 8.89 -0.50
CA LEU A 90 3.53 9.27 0.27
C LEU A 90 4.02 10.69 -0.09
N ARG A 91 4.08 11.02 -1.37
CA ARG A 91 4.44 12.38 -1.83
C ARG A 91 3.45 13.42 -1.30
N SER A 92 2.15 13.12 -1.32
CA SER A 92 1.12 14.02 -0.80
C SER A 92 1.22 14.27 0.72
N GLN A 93 1.86 13.36 1.44
CA GLN A 93 2.13 13.43 2.87
C GLN A 93 3.47 14.13 3.21
N GLY A 94 4.26 14.53 2.20
CA GLY A 94 5.55 15.22 2.37
C GLY A 94 6.78 14.30 2.35
N LEU A 95 6.63 13.00 2.05
CA LEU A 95 7.80 12.15 1.91
C LEU A 95 8.61 12.53 0.67
N VAL A 96 9.91 12.75 0.87
CA VAL A 96 10.88 13.00 -0.20
C VAL A 96 11.72 11.75 -0.50
N TYR A 97 11.71 10.76 0.40
CA TYR A 97 12.41 9.49 0.22
C TYR A 97 11.68 8.38 0.97
N ALA A 98 11.50 7.23 0.33
CA ALA A 98 10.93 6.04 0.92
C ALA A 98 11.67 4.77 0.45
N GLU A 99 12.00 3.87 1.37
CA GLU A 99 12.49 2.52 1.05
C GLU A 99 11.35 1.52 1.19
N ILE A 100 10.70 1.25 0.05
CA ILE A 100 9.61 0.27 -0.04
C ILE A 100 10.19 -1.15 -0.06
N ARG A 101 9.65 -2.00 0.80
CA ARG A 101 9.99 -3.41 0.96
C ARG A 101 8.75 -4.26 0.71
N PHE A 102 8.94 -5.42 0.10
CA PHE A 102 7.91 -6.44 -0.04
C PHE A 102 8.57 -7.80 -0.24
N ALA A 103 7.79 -8.87 -0.15
CA ALA A 103 8.27 -10.24 -0.26
C ALA A 103 7.79 -10.89 -1.58
N PRO A 104 8.54 -10.82 -2.69
CA PRO A 104 8.11 -11.34 -4.00
C PRO A 104 7.60 -12.77 -3.99
N GLN A 105 8.14 -13.63 -3.11
CA GLN A 105 7.71 -15.01 -2.91
C GLN A 105 6.26 -15.17 -2.42
N GLN A 106 5.62 -14.11 -1.93
CA GLN A 106 4.22 -14.14 -1.50
C GLN A 106 3.23 -13.76 -2.62
N HIS A 107 3.71 -13.38 -3.81
CA HIS A 107 2.88 -12.91 -4.94
C HIS A 107 2.85 -13.88 -6.11
N THR A 108 3.00 -15.18 -5.83
CA THR A 108 3.28 -16.19 -6.86
C THR A 108 2.08 -17.05 -7.25
N LYS A 109 0.83 -16.63 -6.98
CA LYS A 109 -0.35 -17.41 -7.45
C LYS A 109 -0.47 -17.42 -8.97
N THR A 110 -0.06 -16.32 -9.63
CA THR A 110 -0.10 -16.20 -11.10
C THR A 110 1.22 -15.69 -11.71
N LEU A 111 2.19 -15.32 -10.87
CA LEU A 111 3.45 -14.71 -11.27
C LEU A 111 4.65 -15.54 -10.77
N THR A 112 5.77 -15.38 -11.45
CA THR A 112 7.09 -15.64 -10.89
C THR A 112 7.49 -14.50 -9.95
N GLN A 113 8.45 -14.74 -9.05
CA GLN A 113 9.02 -13.68 -8.20
C GLN A 113 9.61 -12.54 -9.03
N ALA A 114 10.23 -12.87 -10.17
CA ALA A 114 10.79 -11.90 -11.09
C ALA A 114 9.69 -10.99 -11.68
N GLU A 115 8.58 -11.56 -12.15
CA GLU A 115 7.44 -10.79 -12.66
C GLU A 115 6.81 -9.90 -11.58
N ALA A 116 6.71 -10.39 -10.33
CA ALA A 116 6.25 -9.57 -9.22
C ALA A 116 7.16 -8.35 -8.98
N VAL A 117 8.48 -8.53 -9.00
CA VAL A 117 9.46 -7.44 -8.89
C VAL A 117 9.35 -6.47 -10.07
N GLN A 118 9.23 -6.98 -11.31
CA GLN A 118 9.08 -6.14 -12.49
C GLN A 118 7.79 -5.30 -12.45
N ALA A 119 6.68 -5.86 -11.95
CA ALA A 119 5.44 -5.13 -11.79
C ALA A 119 5.54 -3.96 -10.80
N VAL A 120 6.23 -4.17 -9.68
CA VAL A 120 6.49 -3.10 -8.69
C VAL A 120 7.41 -2.03 -9.28
N ILE A 121 8.48 -2.42 -9.99
CA ILE A 121 9.38 -1.47 -10.68
C ILE A 121 8.60 -0.65 -11.72
N ALA A 122 7.74 -1.27 -12.52
CA ALA A 122 6.92 -0.56 -13.49
C ALA A 122 5.99 0.48 -12.82
N GLY A 123 5.44 0.17 -11.64
CA GLY A 123 4.64 1.11 -10.87
C GLY A 123 5.45 2.31 -10.34
N LEU A 124 6.71 2.07 -9.97
CA LEU A 124 7.67 3.12 -9.60
C LEU A 124 8.05 4.01 -10.81
N GLU A 125 8.32 3.41 -11.96
CA GLU A 125 8.65 4.12 -13.20
C GLU A 125 7.50 5.03 -13.64
N ASP A 126 6.26 4.53 -13.60
CA ASP A 126 5.07 5.33 -13.91
C ASP A 126 4.86 6.48 -12.91
N PHE A 127 5.20 6.29 -11.63
CA PHE A 127 5.20 7.39 -10.66
C PHE A 127 6.23 8.48 -11.02
N TYR A 128 7.42 8.12 -11.50
CA TYR A 128 8.40 9.11 -11.94
C TYR A 128 7.97 9.84 -13.23
N ALA A 129 7.06 9.25 -14.01
CA ALA A 129 6.46 9.87 -15.18
C ALA A 129 5.15 10.66 -14.89
N TRP A 130 4.64 10.61 -13.65
CA TRP A 130 3.43 11.32 -13.20
C TRP A 130 3.69 12.79 -12.86
#